data_AF-A0A7W7RYD1-F1
#
_entry.id   AF-A0A7W7RYD1-F1
#
_cell.length_a   1.000
_cell.length_b   1.000
_cell.length_c   1.000
_cell.angle_alpha   90.00
_cell.angle_beta   90.00
_cell.angle_gamma   90.00
#
_symmetry.space_group_name_H-M   'P 1'
#
loop_
_entity.id
_entity.type
_entity.pdbx_description
1 polymer ?
#
loop_
_entity_poly.entity_id
_entity_poly.type
_entity_poly.pdbx_seq_one_letter_code
_entity_poly.pdbx_strand_id
1 'polypeptide(L)'
;MRLAQVADRPVVERLWLMFRHDLSEFRGVLPNSDGTFRSDRLQAAFADADWAPYLVTSGERPVGFAVVRGLTGPTRVLNSFFVARGARRAGIGLRAVREVLAQHPGPWEVAFQDHNPAAVHFWRRVATEVAGRAWTEERRPVPDRPELPPDVWISFAVPEGARQIITSHTNTAAAAGTWKLGDLTVNRVGFGAMRLTGGAAFDLGRPSDRERSINVLRRAVELGVNHIDTAAFYFSSLRSANELISRALAPYPDDLVIATKVWPGRDPSGGWWWATPEQLRGQVEENLRQLGRDHLDVVNLRVPPSRKTGSIAEHFGALADLRDAGLIRHLGISNATPEHLAEAQAIAPVVCVQNAYGVGASAEEQAFLQACGEQGVAFVPFFAIAGAGREAGASATDSETVLAAARAHDVTPAQVRLAWTLHQGPHVLAIPGTGNPEHLAANVAAGALRLSDDEIARLSSLY
;
A
#
# COMPACT_ATOMS: atom_id res chain seq x y z
N MET A 1 12.72 -15.00 3.51
CA MET A 1 13.87 -15.82 3.01
C MET A 1 14.56 -16.42 4.23
N ARG A 2 15.42 -17.43 4.07
CA ARG A 2 16.17 -18.05 5.19
C ARG A 2 17.56 -18.52 4.79
N LEU A 3 18.45 -18.73 5.77
CA LEU A 3 19.73 -19.41 5.54
C LEU A 3 19.46 -20.83 5.01
N ALA A 4 20.16 -21.22 3.95
CA ALA A 4 20.05 -22.53 3.34
C ALA A 4 20.89 -23.53 4.14
N GLN A 5 20.28 -24.64 4.51
CA GLN A 5 20.93 -25.76 5.21
C GLN A 5 21.54 -26.71 4.18
N VAL A 6 22.41 -27.62 4.62
CA VAL A 6 23.02 -28.64 3.75
C VAL A 6 21.95 -29.43 2.98
N ALA A 7 20.80 -29.72 3.61
CA ALA A 7 19.67 -30.39 2.98
C ALA A 7 19.03 -29.61 1.83
N ASP A 8 19.18 -28.28 1.78
CA ASP A 8 18.66 -27.43 0.70
C ASP A 8 19.57 -27.40 -0.52
N ARG A 9 20.79 -27.94 -0.43
CA ARG A 9 21.79 -27.89 -1.51
C ARG A 9 21.24 -28.34 -2.88
N PRO A 10 20.49 -29.45 -3.00
CA PRO A 10 19.93 -29.85 -4.29
C PRO A 10 18.93 -28.83 -4.87
N VAL A 11 18.21 -28.10 -4.01
CA VAL A 11 17.26 -27.05 -4.44
C VAL A 11 18.03 -25.84 -4.97
N VAL A 12 19.07 -25.40 -4.25
CA VAL A 12 19.89 -24.26 -4.66
C VAL A 12 20.68 -24.59 -5.93
N GLU A 13 21.17 -25.83 -6.10
CA GLU A 13 21.83 -26.28 -7.33
C GLU A 13 20.90 -26.21 -8.55
N ARG A 14 19.62 -26.60 -8.42
CA ARG A 14 18.64 -26.44 -9.51
C ARG A 14 18.38 -24.97 -9.85
N LEU A 15 18.23 -24.10 -8.86
CA LEU A 15 18.08 -22.67 -9.08
C LEU A 15 19.35 -22.03 -9.67
N TRP A 16 20.53 -22.54 -9.29
CA TRP A 16 21.81 -22.11 -9.82
C TRP A 16 21.91 -22.37 -11.33
N LEU A 17 21.44 -23.53 -11.80
CA LEU A 17 21.39 -23.81 -13.24
C LEU A 17 20.54 -22.77 -13.98
N MET A 18 19.38 -22.40 -13.44
CA MET A 18 18.53 -21.34 -14.02
C MET A 18 19.22 -19.97 -14.01
N PHE A 19 19.89 -19.63 -12.91
CA PHE A 19 20.67 -18.39 -12.80
C PHE A 19 21.79 -18.33 -13.85
N ARG A 20 22.55 -19.43 -14.00
CA ARG A 20 23.65 -19.51 -14.97
C ARG A 20 23.15 -19.51 -16.41
N HIS A 21 22.01 -20.14 -16.66
CA HIS A 21 21.32 -20.05 -17.94
C HIS A 21 20.90 -18.60 -18.25
N ASP A 22 20.26 -17.90 -17.32
CA ASP A 22 19.92 -16.47 -17.49
C ASP A 22 21.18 -15.60 -17.74
N LEU A 23 22.31 -15.94 -17.11
CA LEU A 23 23.57 -15.22 -17.35
C LEU A 23 24.32 -15.62 -18.62
N SER A 24 24.00 -16.76 -19.23
CA SER A 24 24.68 -17.22 -20.45
C SER A 24 24.42 -16.29 -21.64
N GLU A 25 23.25 -15.65 -21.70
CA GLU A 25 22.91 -14.65 -22.73
C GLU A 25 23.92 -13.49 -22.76
N PHE A 26 24.43 -13.11 -21.59
CA PHE A 26 25.33 -11.97 -21.42
C PHE A 26 26.81 -12.32 -21.58
N ARG A 27 27.17 -13.59 -21.34
CA ARG A 27 28.57 -14.03 -21.30
C ARG A 27 28.97 -14.96 -22.44
N GLY A 28 28.01 -15.39 -23.26
CA GLY A 28 28.24 -16.37 -24.33
C GLY A 28 28.70 -17.74 -23.83
N VAL A 29 28.42 -18.08 -22.57
CA VAL A 29 28.91 -19.32 -21.94
C VAL A 29 27.92 -20.45 -22.17
N LEU A 30 28.37 -21.54 -22.78
CA LEU A 30 27.58 -22.76 -22.95
C LEU A 30 27.67 -23.67 -21.71
N PRO A 31 26.66 -24.53 -21.46
CA PRO A 31 26.74 -25.54 -20.41
C PRO A 31 27.82 -26.61 -20.73
N ASN A 32 28.27 -27.30 -19.69
CA ASN A 32 29.14 -28.47 -19.77
C ASN A 32 28.42 -29.65 -20.47
N SER A 33 29.16 -30.70 -20.81
CA SER A 33 28.61 -31.90 -21.49
C SER A 33 27.54 -32.65 -20.67
N ASP A 34 27.53 -32.49 -19.36
CA ASP A 34 26.50 -33.05 -18.45
C ASP A 34 25.28 -32.13 -18.27
N GLY A 35 25.22 -31.01 -19.00
CA GLY A 35 24.17 -30.00 -18.92
C GLY A 35 24.29 -29.03 -17.75
N THR A 36 25.36 -29.12 -16.95
CA THR A 36 25.59 -28.22 -15.82
C THR A 36 26.34 -26.94 -16.23
N PHE A 37 26.40 -25.97 -15.33
CA PHE A 37 27.32 -24.85 -15.42
C PHE A 37 28.31 -24.91 -14.25
N ARG A 38 29.45 -24.22 -14.40
CA ARG A 38 30.39 -23.99 -13.29
C ARG A 38 29.68 -23.59 -11.99
N SER A 39 30.04 -24.26 -10.90
CA SER A 39 29.39 -24.15 -9.59
C SER A 39 30.39 -23.98 -8.45
N ASP A 40 31.65 -23.63 -8.73
CA ASP A 40 32.72 -23.43 -7.75
C ASP A 40 32.33 -22.49 -6.60
N ARG A 41 31.70 -21.36 -6.93
CA ARG A 41 31.19 -20.40 -5.93
C ARG A 41 30.02 -20.95 -5.10
N LEU A 42 29.20 -21.82 -5.69
CA LEU A 42 28.10 -22.45 -4.96
C LEU A 42 28.63 -23.55 -4.02
N GLN A 43 29.65 -24.29 -4.44
CA GLN A 43 30.32 -25.28 -3.59
C GLN A 43 30.96 -24.61 -2.39
N ALA A 44 31.69 -23.50 -2.60
CA ALA A 44 32.24 -22.69 -1.51
C ALA A 44 31.15 -22.22 -0.54
N ALA A 45 29.99 -21.79 -1.05
CA ALA A 45 28.87 -21.34 -0.22
C ALA A 45 28.36 -22.39 0.79
N PHE A 46 28.54 -23.69 0.54
CA PHE A 46 28.13 -24.75 1.48
C PHE A 46 29.29 -25.38 2.27
N ALA A 47 30.53 -24.99 1.98
CA ALA A 47 31.73 -25.63 2.54
C ALA A 47 32.62 -24.66 3.34
N ASP A 48 32.53 -23.36 3.07
CA ASP A 48 33.39 -22.34 3.66
C ASP A 48 32.59 -21.47 4.65
N ALA A 49 33.10 -21.31 5.87
CA ALA A 49 32.47 -20.51 6.91
C ALA A 49 32.48 -19.00 6.61
N ASP A 50 33.33 -18.55 5.68
CA ASP A 50 33.33 -17.17 5.18
C ASP A 50 32.15 -16.88 4.22
N TRP A 51 31.37 -17.91 3.87
CA TRP A 51 30.26 -17.83 2.94
C TRP A 51 28.93 -18.23 3.60
N ALA A 52 27.83 -17.64 3.12
CA ALA A 52 26.49 -18.01 3.51
C ALA A 52 25.54 -18.10 2.30
N PRO A 53 24.88 -19.25 2.08
CA PRO A 53 23.82 -19.41 1.10
C PRO A 53 22.46 -19.13 1.74
N TYR A 54 21.60 -18.43 1.01
CA TYR A 54 20.23 -18.11 1.40
C TYR A 54 19.25 -18.63 0.36
N LEU A 55 18.14 -19.20 0.83
CA LEU A 55 17.04 -19.66 0.00
C LEU A 55 15.87 -18.67 0.08
N VAL A 56 15.40 -18.23 -1.09
CA VAL A 56 14.25 -17.32 -1.23
C VAL A 56 13.02 -18.14 -1.61
N THR A 57 11.93 -17.99 -0.85
CA THR A 57 10.67 -18.70 -1.06
C THR A 57 9.49 -17.75 -1.25
N SER A 58 8.46 -18.22 -1.96
CA SER A 58 7.14 -17.59 -2.05
C SER A 58 6.11 -18.63 -1.61
N GLY A 59 5.56 -18.46 -0.40
CA GLY A 59 4.93 -19.56 0.32
C GLY A 59 5.93 -20.71 0.50
N GLU A 60 5.51 -21.92 0.13
CA GLU A 60 6.36 -23.12 0.17
C GLU A 60 7.26 -23.29 -1.06
N ARG A 61 7.11 -22.45 -2.10
CA ARG A 61 7.82 -22.63 -3.36
C ARG A 61 9.19 -21.94 -3.33
N PRO A 62 10.30 -22.63 -3.64
CA PRO A 62 11.59 -21.99 -3.81
C PRO A 62 11.60 -21.17 -5.10
N VAL A 63 11.85 -19.88 -4.98
CA VAL A 63 11.79 -18.92 -6.09
C VAL A 63 13.11 -18.20 -6.34
N GLY A 64 14.15 -18.45 -5.55
CA GLY A 64 15.43 -17.77 -5.71
C GLY A 64 16.45 -18.11 -4.64
N PHE A 65 17.62 -17.49 -4.73
CA PHE A 65 18.68 -17.62 -3.73
C PHE A 65 19.53 -16.33 -3.66
N ALA A 66 20.29 -16.20 -2.57
CA ALA A 66 21.39 -15.26 -2.46
C ALA A 66 22.62 -15.99 -1.90
N VAL A 67 23.82 -15.59 -2.31
CA VAL A 67 25.09 -16.08 -1.77
C VAL A 67 25.92 -14.89 -1.33
N VAL A 68 26.29 -14.88 -0.06
CA VAL A 68 27.16 -13.88 0.56
C VAL A 68 28.52 -14.50 0.83
N ARG A 69 29.59 -13.71 0.72
CA ARG A 69 30.95 -14.05 1.12
C ARG A 69 31.61 -12.91 1.89
N GLY A 70 32.80 -13.13 2.46
CA GLY A 70 33.51 -12.12 3.25
C GLY A 70 32.87 -11.90 4.62
N LEU A 71 32.21 -12.92 5.17
CA LEU A 71 31.52 -12.82 6.46
C LEU A 71 32.50 -12.64 7.62
N THR A 72 33.71 -13.19 7.50
CA THR A 72 34.80 -13.09 8.48
C THR A 72 35.65 -11.84 8.29
N GLY A 73 35.52 -11.17 7.15
CA GLY A 73 36.26 -9.95 6.80
C GLY A 73 35.51 -8.66 7.14
N PRO A 74 36.16 -7.50 6.93
CA PRO A 74 35.55 -6.19 7.19
C PRO A 74 34.47 -5.80 6.17
N THR A 75 34.49 -6.39 4.96
CA THR A 75 33.57 -6.06 3.87
C THR A 75 32.88 -7.32 3.37
N ARG A 76 31.55 -7.30 3.35
CA ARG A 76 30.72 -8.42 2.89
C ARG A 76 30.42 -8.23 1.41
N VAL A 77 30.39 -9.32 0.65
CA VAL A 77 30.09 -9.25 -0.78
C VAL A 77 28.86 -10.07 -1.07
N LEU A 78 27.84 -9.43 -1.64
CA LEU A 78 26.70 -10.14 -2.19
C LEU A 78 27.09 -10.70 -3.56
N ASN A 79 27.59 -11.93 -3.53
CA ASN A 79 28.34 -12.53 -4.63
C ASN A 79 27.45 -13.10 -5.74
N SER A 80 26.27 -13.63 -5.41
CA SER A 80 25.32 -14.13 -6.40
C SER A 80 23.89 -14.00 -5.91
N PHE A 81 22.98 -13.65 -6.80
CA PHE A 81 21.58 -13.41 -6.47
C PHE A 81 20.69 -13.74 -7.64
N PHE A 82 19.61 -14.46 -7.36
CA PHE A 82 18.68 -14.90 -8.38
C PHE A 82 17.26 -14.94 -7.85
N VAL A 83 16.33 -14.50 -8.69
CA VAL A 83 14.89 -14.68 -8.51
C VAL A 83 14.31 -15.16 -9.82
N ALA A 84 13.53 -16.24 -9.77
CA ALA A 84 12.84 -16.84 -10.90
C ALA A 84 11.94 -15.81 -11.60
N ARG A 85 11.87 -15.86 -12.93
CA ARG A 85 11.17 -14.85 -13.75
C ARG A 85 9.72 -14.60 -13.29
N GLY A 86 8.98 -15.66 -12.97
CA GLY A 86 7.59 -15.56 -12.48
C GLY A 86 7.43 -14.91 -11.10
N ALA A 87 8.50 -14.78 -10.33
CA ALA A 87 8.52 -14.11 -9.03
C ALA A 87 9.12 -12.68 -9.08
N ARG A 88 9.62 -12.25 -10.25
CA ARG A 88 10.15 -10.88 -10.44
C ARG A 88 9.00 -9.88 -10.44
N ARG A 89 9.31 -8.63 -10.08
CA ARG A 89 8.35 -7.49 -9.99
C ARG A 89 7.24 -7.65 -8.94
N ALA A 90 7.24 -8.73 -8.17
CA ALA A 90 6.39 -8.93 -6.99
C ALA A 90 7.04 -8.42 -5.68
N GLY A 91 8.14 -7.65 -5.76
CA GLY A 91 8.87 -7.13 -4.61
C GLY A 91 9.72 -8.16 -3.83
N ILE A 92 9.63 -9.46 -4.15
CA ILE A 92 10.35 -10.55 -3.47
C ILE A 92 11.86 -10.32 -3.47
N GLY A 93 12.43 -9.91 -4.61
CA GLY A 93 13.88 -9.76 -4.73
C GLY A 93 14.44 -8.66 -3.82
N LEU A 94 13.77 -7.50 -3.79
CA LEU A 94 14.18 -6.38 -2.93
C LEU A 94 14.07 -6.74 -1.44
N ARG A 95 12.98 -7.41 -1.06
CA ARG A 95 12.80 -7.91 0.31
C ARG A 95 13.90 -8.90 0.71
N ALA A 96 14.21 -9.85 -0.17
CA ALA A 96 15.26 -10.84 0.07
C ALA A 96 16.62 -10.17 0.30
N VAL A 97 17.01 -9.21 -0.56
CA VAL A 97 18.28 -8.48 -0.37
C VAL A 97 18.30 -7.72 0.95
N ARG A 98 17.23 -6.99 1.29
CA ARG A 98 17.12 -6.28 2.57
C ARG A 98 17.27 -7.22 3.77
N GLU A 99 16.63 -8.39 3.74
CA GLU A 99 16.75 -9.40 4.79
C GLU A 99 18.18 -9.97 4.91
N VAL A 100 18.92 -10.10 3.80
CA VAL A 100 20.33 -10.54 3.83
C VAL A 100 21.20 -9.45 4.44
N LEU A 101 21.06 -8.22 3.96
CA LEU A 101 21.85 -7.07 4.42
C LEU A 101 21.64 -6.83 5.92
N ALA A 102 20.38 -6.92 6.39
CA ALA A 102 20.03 -6.77 7.80
C ALA A 102 20.69 -7.78 8.74
N GLN A 103 21.08 -8.96 8.22
CA GLN A 103 21.73 -10.01 9.02
C GLN A 103 23.22 -9.75 9.21
N HIS A 104 23.86 -8.97 8.33
CA HIS A 104 25.30 -8.68 8.42
C HIS A 104 25.54 -7.16 8.29
N PRO A 105 25.35 -6.38 9.38
CA PRO A 105 25.60 -4.94 9.36
C PRO A 105 27.09 -4.64 9.16
N GLY A 106 27.40 -3.50 8.54
CA GLY A 106 28.76 -3.07 8.19
C GLY A 106 28.95 -2.79 6.70
N PRO A 107 30.19 -2.70 6.21
CA PRO A 107 30.51 -2.44 4.81
C PRO A 107 30.08 -3.58 3.88
N TRP A 108 29.49 -3.21 2.75
CA TRP A 108 29.03 -4.10 1.69
C TRP A 108 29.55 -3.68 0.34
N GLU A 109 29.82 -4.68 -0.49
CA GLU A 109 30.04 -4.52 -1.91
C GLU A 109 29.14 -5.45 -2.73
N VAL A 110 28.69 -4.97 -3.89
CA VAL A 110 27.95 -5.78 -4.86
C VAL A 110 28.51 -5.56 -6.25
N ALA A 111 28.81 -6.65 -6.95
CA ALA A 111 29.32 -6.60 -8.32
C ALA A 111 28.21 -6.95 -9.32
N PHE A 112 28.12 -6.19 -10.40
CA PHE A 112 27.26 -6.48 -11.54
C PHE A 112 27.90 -6.02 -12.86
N GLN A 113 27.29 -6.41 -13.98
CA GLN A 113 27.80 -6.09 -15.32
C GLN A 113 26.89 -5.06 -15.99
N ASP A 114 27.48 -4.00 -16.57
CA ASP A 114 26.75 -2.89 -17.22
C ASP A 114 25.85 -3.37 -18.37
N HIS A 115 26.23 -4.47 -19.04
CA HIS A 115 25.44 -5.07 -20.13
C HIS A 115 24.22 -5.89 -19.65
N ASN A 116 23.95 -5.93 -18.34
CA ASN A 116 22.71 -6.45 -17.77
C ASN A 116 21.87 -5.29 -17.19
N PRO A 117 21.08 -4.59 -18.01
CA PRO A 117 20.35 -3.38 -17.58
C PRO A 117 19.42 -3.63 -16.39
N ALA A 118 18.87 -4.84 -16.27
CA ALA A 118 18.00 -5.22 -15.17
C ALA A 118 18.77 -5.29 -13.84
N ALA A 119 19.97 -5.89 -13.85
CA ALA A 119 20.84 -5.92 -12.67
C ALA A 119 21.31 -4.51 -12.29
N VAL A 120 21.70 -3.70 -13.28
CA VAL A 120 22.14 -2.30 -13.06
C VAL A 120 21.08 -1.49 -12.32
N HIS A 121 19.85 -1.47 -12.82
CA HIS A 121 18.76 -0.73 -12.17
C HIS A 121 18.43 -1.27 -10.78
N PHE A 122 18.42 -2.59 -10.64
CA PHE A 122 18.09 -3.24 -9.37
C PHE A 122 19.12 -2.92 -8.28
N TRP A 123 20.42 -3.04 -8.57
CA TRP A 123 21.47 -2.85 -7.56
C TRP A 123 21.66 -1.40 -7.16
N ARG A 124 21.55 -0.46 -8.09
CA ARG A 124 21.53 0.98 -7.77
C ARG A 124 20.34 1.37 -6.90
N ARG A 125 19.15 0.80 -7.18
CA ARG A 125 17.97 0.97 -6.31
C ARG A 125 18.22 0.43 -4.91
N VAL A 126 18.78 -0.78 -4.78
CA VAL A 126 19.12 -1.38 -3.48
C VAL A 126 20.05 -0.47 -2.69
N ALA A 127 21.17 -0.03 -3.27
CA ALA A 127 22.12 0.82 -2.55
C ALA A 127 21.52 2.18 -2.15
N THR A 128 20.73 2.78 -3.04
CA THR A 128 20.05 4.05 -2.75
C THR A 128 19.04 3.90 -1.62
N GLU A 129 18.26 2.81 -1.60
CA GLU A 129 17.29 2.57 -0.53
C GLU A 129 17.95 2.22 0.82
N VAL A 130 19.14 1.62 0.81
CA VAL A 130 19.83 1.17 2.03
C VAL A 130 20.71 2.26 2.62
N ALA A 131 21.44 2.99 1.78
CA ALA A 131 22.43 3.97 2.21
C ALA A 131 22.11 5.40 1.76
N GLY A 132 20.95 5.65 1.18
CA GLY A 132 20.57 6.95 0.66
C GLY A 132 21.55 7.42 -0.42
N ARG A 133 22.20 8.55 -0.18
CA ARG A 133 23.26 9.09 -1.07
C ARG A 133 24.66 8.59 -0.72
N ALA A 134 24.82 7.83 0.37
CA ALA A 134 26.11 7.39 0.89
C ALA A 134 26.53 6.02 0.31
N TRP A 135 26.59 5.91 -1.01
CA TRP A 135 27.14 4.76 -1.72
C TRP A 135 27.99 5.22 -2.90
N THR A 136 28.97 4.40 -3.29
CA THR A 136 29.88 4.69 -4.40
C THR A 136 29.79 3.63 -5.48
N GLU A 137 30.15 4.00 -6.71
CA GLU A 137 30.24 3.10 -7.85
C GLU A 137 31.64 3.18 -8.46
N GLU A 138 32.25 2.03 -8.72
CA GLU A 138 33.58 1.92 -9.32
C GLU A 138 33.60 0.81 -10.38
N ARG A 139 34.31 1.02 -11.49
CA ARG A 139 34.56 -0.01 -12.51
C ARG A 139 35.93 -0.64 -12.25
N ARG A 140 35.95 -1.93 -11.92
CA ARG A 140 37.17 -2.67 -11.60
C ARG A 140 37.47 -3.71 -12.69
N PRO A 141 38.71 -3.79 -13.22
CA PRO A 141 39.11 -4.85 -14.14
C PRO A 141 38.89 -6.23 -13.53
N VAL A 142 38.53 -7.22 -14.34
CA VAL A 142 38.44 -8.61 -13.87
C VAL A 142 39.87 -9.13 -13.68
N PRO A 143 40.24 -9.63 -12.48
CA PRO A 143 41.57 -10.17 -12.23
C PRO A 143 41.95 -11.24 -13.25
N ASP A 144 43.19 -11.17 -13.73
CA ASP A 144 43.82 -12.10 -14.68
C ASP A 144 43.09 -12.27 -16.03
N ARG A 145 42.15 -11.38 -16.34
CA ARG A 145 41.24 -11.50 -17.50
C ARG A 145 41.05 -10.13 -18.20
N PRO A 146 42.11 -9.54 -18.76
CA PRO A 146 42.07 -8.19 -19.36
C PRO A 146 41.17 -8.10 -20.60
N GLU A 147 40.81 -9.23 -21.20
CA GLU A 147 39.91 -9.32 -22.35
C GLU A 147 38.43 -9.10 -21.99
N LEU A 148 38.07 -9.20 -20.71
CA LEU A 148 36.70 -9.03 -20.25
C LEU A 148 36.40 -7.57 -19.88
N PRO A 149 35.16 -7.10 -20.12
CA PRO A 149 34.75 -5.80 -19.62
C PRO A 149 34.84 -5.76 -18.08
N PRO A 150 35.19 -4.61 -17.48
CA PRO A 150 35.28 -4.48 -16.04
C PRO A 150 33.93 -4.74 -15.36
N ASP A 151 33.97 -5.31 -14.16
CA ASP A 151 32.79 -5.40 -13.30
C ASP A 151 32.51 -4.03 -12.67
N VAL A 152 31.24 -3.68 -12.55
CA VAL A 152 30.80 -2.51 -11.78
C VAL A 152 30.59 -2.95 -10.34
N TRP A 153 31.26 -2.26 -9.42
CA TRP A 153 31.19 -2.49 -7.99
C TRP A 153 30.48 -1.31 -7.34
N ILE A 154 29.43 -1.61 -6.60
CA ILE A 154 28.81 -0.64 -5.69
C ILE A 154 29.23 -0.93 -4.26
N SER A 155 29.57 0.11 -3.52
CA SER A 155 30.00 0.02 -2.13
C SER A 155 29.10 0.88 -1.25
N PHE A 156 28.62 0.33 -0.14
CA PHE A 156 27.77 1.03 0.83
C PHE A 156 27.91 0.43 2.23
N ALA A 157 27.44 1.13 3.26
CA ALA A 157 27.43 0.61 4.63
C ALA A 157 25.99 0.35 5.09
N VAL A 158 25.80 -0.77 5.78
CA VAL A 158 24.55 -1.13 6.47
C VAL A 158 24.72 -0.79 7.95
N PRO A 159 23.88 0.07 8.56
CA PRO A 159 24.02 0.46 9.96
C PRO A 159 23.93 -0.71 10.95
N GLU A 160 24.63 -0.63 12.08
CA GLU A 160 24.35 -1.51 13.23
C GLU A 160 22.92 -1.28 13.72
N GLY A 161 22.19 -2.35 14.03
CA GLY A 161 20.75 -2.27 14.29
C GLY A 161 19.87 -2.21 13.04
N ALA A 162 20.43 -2.41 11.83
CA ALA A 162 19.67 -2.51 10.59
C ALA A 162 18.52 -3.54 10.65
N ARG A 163 18.63 -4.58 11.48
CA ARG A 163 17.52 -5.51 11.71
C ARG A 163 16.31 -4.83 12.34
N GLN A 164 16.50 -3.85 13.23
CA GLN A 164 15.45 -2.97 13.74
C GLN A 164 15.05 -1.93 12.69
N ILE A 165 15.99 -1.24 12.02
CA ILE A 165 15.71 -0.18 11.02
C ILE A 165 14.94 -0.70 9.80
N ILE A 166 15.28 -1.89 9.31
CA ILE A 166 14.65 -2.54 8.14
C ILE A 166 13.30 -3.16 8.51
N THR A 167 13.08 -3.51 9.79
CA THR A 167 11.74 -3.87 10.32
C THR A 167 10.93 -2.65 10.79
N SER A 168 11.58 -1.52 11.11
CA SER A 168 10.93 -0.32 11.68
C SER A 168 10.55 0.71 10.63
N HIS A 169 10.91 0.52 9.36
CA HIS A 169 10.51 1.43 8.26
C HIS A 169 9.23 1.01 7.52
N THR A 170 8.50 0.01 7.99
CA THR A 170 7.06 -0.03 7.70
C THR A 170 6.33 0.62 8.85
N ASN A 171 6.25 1.96 8.81
CA ASN A 171 5.27 2.71 9.57
C ASN A 171 3.90 2.04 9.34
N THR A 172 3.31 1.51 10.40
CA THR A 172 1.99 0.91 10.35
C THR A 172 0.92 1.99 10.49
N ALA A 173 -0.32 1.67 10.15
CA ALA A 173 -1.44 2.60 10.30
C ALA A 173 -1.61 3.08 11.75
N ALA A 174 -1.16 2.30 12.73
CA ALA A 174 -1.18 2.66 14.14
C ALA A 174 -0.36 3.93 14.47
N ALA A 175 0.64 4.27 13.67
CA ALA A 175 1.45 5.48 13.86
C ALA A 175 0.65 6.79 13.70
N ALA A 176 -0.51 6.72 13.01
CA ALA A 176 -1.44 7.84 12.89
C ALA A 176 -2.27 8.07 14.16
N GLY A 177 -2.22 7.16 15.13
CA GLY A 177 -3.14 7.11 16.26
C GLY A 177 -4.47 6.44 15.91
N THR A 178 -5.37 6.39 16.88
CA THR A 178 -6.67 5.70 16.78
C THR A 178 -7.83 6.63 17.06
N TRP A 179 -9.03 6.24 16.61
CA TRP A 179 -10.30 6.88 16.92
C TRP A 179 -11.38 5.84 17.20
N LYS A 180 -12.45 6.27 17.88
CA LYS A 180 -13.66 5.47 18.13
C LYS A 180 -14.72 5.79 17.09
N LEU A 181 -14.92 4.87 16.15
CA LEU A 181 -15.99 4.93 15.16
C LEU A 181 -17.23 4.23 15.74
N GLY A 182 -18.01 4.97 16.52
CA GLY A 182 -18.98 4.38 17.44
C GLY A 182 -18.24 3.66 18.56
N ASP A 183 -18.50 2.37 18.74
CA ASP A 183 -17.79 1.53 19.72
C ASP A 183 -16.52 0.87 19.14
N LEU A 184 -16.31 0.94 17.82
CA LEU A 184 -15.21 0.30 17.10
C LEU A 184 -13.93 1.14 17.15
N THR A 185 -12.81 0.55 17.54
CA THR A 185 -11.50 1.24 17.50
C THR A 185 -10.85 1.08 16.14
N VAL A 186 -10.59 2.18 15.45
CA VAL A 186 -9.92 2.18 14.14
C VAL A 186 -8.63 2.99 14.19
N ASN A 187 -7.61 2.54 13.47
CA ASN A 187 -6.45 3.37 13.15
C ASN A 187 -6.89 4.52 12.25
N ARG A 188 -6.27 5.69 12.38
CA ARG A 188 -6.69 6.91 11.64
C ARG A 188 -6.35 6.87 10.14
N VAL A 189 -5.60 5.87 9.69
CA VAL A 189 -5.38 5.59 8.27
C VAL A 189 -6.08 4.27 7.89
N GLY A 190 -7.08 4.40 7.02
CA GLY A 190 -7.86 3.31 6.43
C GLY A 190 -7.50 3.06 4.97
N PHE A 191 -8.39 2.33 4.29
CA PHE A 191 -8.23 2.03 2.87
C PHE A 191 -9.52 2.28 2.09
N GLY A 192 -9.44 3.10 1.04
CA GLY A 192 -10.56 3.37 0.13
C GLY A 192 -10.58 2.41 -1.08
N ALA A 193 -11.64 1.63 -1.24
CA ALA A 193 -11.71 0.54 -2.21
C ALA A 193 -12.08 0.96 -3.64
N MET A 194 -12.46 2.21 -3.88
CA MET A 194 -12.94 2.68 -5.20
C MET A 194 -11.94 2.44 -6.35
N ARG A 195 -10.63 2.47 -6.06
CA ARG A 195 -9.55 2.27 -7.05
C ARG A 195 -9.12 0.81 -7.21
N LEU A 196 -9.72 -0.13 -6.48
CA LEU A 196 -9.38 -1.55 -6.60
C LEU A 196 -9.89 -2.14 -7.91
N THR A 197 -11.04 -1.69 -8.41
CA THR A 197 -11.74 -2.34 -9.51
C THR A 197 -11.14 -2.04 -10.88
N GLY A 198 -10.36 -0.96 -11.02
CA GLY A 198 -9.73 -0.57 -12.28
C GLY A 198 -8.84 0.68 -12.20
N GLY A 199 -8.26 1.05 -13.35
CA GLY A 199 -7.41 2.24 -13.49
C GLY A 199 -8.11 3.58 -13.32
N ALA A 200 -9.45 3.59 -13.33
CA ALA A 200 -10.29 4.75 -13.07
C ALA A 200 -11.41 4.36 -12.08
N ALA A 201 -12.11 5.36 -11.53
CA ALA A 201 -13.28 5.09 -10.70
C ALA A 201 -14.38 4.38 -11.50
N PHE A 202 -15.10 3.48 -10.83
CA PHE A 202 -16.23 2.74 -11.41
C PHE A 202 -15.81 1.91 -12.65
N ASP A 203 -16.62 1.94 -13.71
CA ASP A 203 -16.45 1.23 -14.98
C ASP A 203 -15.70 2.01 -16.05
N LEU A 204 -15.16 3.18 -15.69
CA LEU A 204 -14.50 4.11 -16.62
C LEU A 204 -13.07 3.69 -17.01
N GLY A 205 -12.52 2.66 -16.37
CA GLY A 205 -11.14 2.25 -16.53
C GLY A 205 -10.99 0.77 -16.87
N ARG A 206 -9.81 0.39 -17.38
CA ARG A 206 -9.46 -1.01 -17.57
C ARG A 206 -9.53 -1.74 -16.22
N PRO A 207 -10.24 -2.88 -16.12
CA PRO A 207 -10.30 -3.65 -14.88
C PRO A 207 -8.92 -4.04 -14.38
N SER A 208 -8.73 -3.95 -13.06
CA SER A 208 -7.48 -4.37 -12.42
C SER A 208 -7.29 -5.88 -12.51
N ASP A 209 -6.03 -6.30 -12.47
CA ASP A 209 -5.70 -7.69 -12.18
C ASP A 209 -6.25 -8.10 -10.81
N ARG A 210 -6.90 -9.27 -10.76
CA ARG A 210 -7.60 -9.73 -9.54
C ARG A 210 -6.61 -10.02 -8.43
N GLU A 211 -5.55 -10.77 -8.73
CA GLU A 211 -4.55 -11.16 -7.73
C GLU A 211 -3.79 -9.95 -7.20
N ARG A 212 -3.47 -8.98 -8.06
CA ARG A 212 -2.93 -7.69 -7.62
C ARG A 212 -3.84 -7.00 -6.61
N SER A 213 -5.15 -6.94 -6.87
CA SER A 213 -6.12 -6.28 -6.00
C SER A 213 -6.25 -7.00 -4.65
N ILE A 214 -6.29 -8.33 -4.67
CA ILE A 214 -6.29 -9.18 -3.47
C ILE A 214 -5.01 -8.95 -2.64
N ASN A 215 -3.85 -8.89 -3.29
CA ASN A 215 -2.58 -8.67 -2.61
C ASN A 215 -2.49 -7.28 -1.98
N VAL A 216 -3.05 -6.25 -2.62
CA VAL A 216 -3.14 -4.90 -2.04
C VAL A 216 -4.00 -4.90 -0.77
N LEU A 217 -5.15 -5.56 -0.79
CA LEU A 217 -6.04 -5.68 0.38
C LEU A 217 -5.37 -6.40 1.55
N ARG A 218 -4.74 -7.55 1.30
CA ARG A 218 -3.99 -8.29 2.32
C ARG A 218 -2.84 -7.44 2.87
N ARG A 219 -2.13 -6.75 1.99
CA ARG A 219 -1.04 -5.86 2.39
C ARG A 219 -1.53 -4.69 3.25
N ALA A 220 -2.73 -4.17 3.01
CA ALA A 220 -3.29 -3.09 3.82
C ALA A 220 -3.47 -3.56 5.27
N VAL A 221 -4.08 -4.74 5.47
CA VAL A 221 -4.24 -5.36 6.80
C VAL A 221 -2.89 -5.67 7.44
N GLU A 222 -1.92 -6.21 6.69
CA GLU A 222 -0.55 -6.43 7.19
C GLU A 222 0.15 -5.15 7.65
N LEU A 223 -0.20 -4.00 7.05
CA LEU A 223 0.30 -2.68 7.43
C LEU A 223 -0.48 -2.06 8.61
N GLY A 224 -1.41 -2.80 9.21
CA GLY A 224 -2.23 -2.38 10.34
C GLY A 224 -3.48 -1.60 9.96
N VAL A 225 -3.85 -1.51 8.67
CA VAL A 225 -5.16 -0.94 8.30
C VAL A 225 -6.25 -1.87 8.83
N ASN A 226 -7.11 -1.34 9.70
CA ASN A 226 -8.22 -2.07 10.29
C ASN A 226 -9.59 -1.48 9.97
N HIS A 227 -9.67 -0.56 8.98
CA HIS A 227 -10.94 -0.16 8.41
C HIS A 227 -10.86 0.06 6.89
N ILE A 228 -11.87 -0.45 6.19
CA ILE A 228 -11.97 -0.39 4.72
C ILE A 228 -13.28 0.32 4.34
N ASP A 229 -13.16 1.35 3.51
CA ASP A 229 -14.28 2.06 2.91
C ASP A 229 -14.59 1.49 1.51
N THR A 230 -15.85 1.11 1.27
CA THR A 230 -16.31 0.50 0.01
C THR A 230 -17.73 0.95 -0.34
N ALA A 231 -18.31 0.38 -1.41
CA ALA A 231 -19.71 0.49 -1.80
C ALA A 231 -20.06 -0.62 -2.80
N ALA A 232 -21.29 -1.14 -2.79
CA ALA A 232 -21.75 -2.12 -3.78
C ALA A 232 -21.71 -1.56 -5.22
N PHE A 233 -21.86 -0.25 -5.40
CA PHE A 233 -21.75 0.42 -6.69
C PHE A 233 -20.29 0.69 -7.12
N TYR A 234 -19.28 0.30 -6.32
CA TYR A 234 -17.88 0.28 -6.77
C TYR A 234 -17.60 -1.00 -7.54
N PHE A 235 -17.80 -0.94 -8.86
CA PHE A 235 -17.49 -2.05 -9.74
C PHE A 235 -16.87 -1.56 -11.06
N SER A 236 -16.15 -2.45 -11.72
CA SER A 236 -15.83 -2.38 -13.13
C SER A 236 -16.55 -3.52 -13.85
N SER A 237 -16.47 -3.56 -15.19
CA SER A 237 -17.14 -4.59 -16.00
C SER A 237 -16.82 -6.04 -15.58
N LEU A 238 -15.72 -6.28 -14.86
CA LEU A 238 -15.29 -7.62 -14.45
C LEU A 238 -15.16 -7.81 -12.93
N ARG A 239 -15.30 -6.77 -12.10
CA ARG A 239 -14.93 -6.80 -10.67
C ARG A 239 -15.86 -5.94 -9.83
N SER A 240 -16.25 -6.44 -8.65
CA SER A 240 -16.83 -5.61 -7.57
C SER A 240 -15.77 -5.41 -6.49
N ALA A 241 -15.72 -4.21 -5.90
CA ALA A 241 -14.84 -3.94 -4.76
C ALA A 241 -15.20 -4.84 -3.57
N ASN A 242 -16.48 -5.03 -3.28
CA ASN A 242 -16.95 -5.89 -2.19
C ASN A 242 -16.57 -7.36 -2.43
N GLU A 243 -16.68 -7.85 -3.67
CA GLU A 243 -16.25 -9.21 -4.03
C GLU A 243 -14.74 -9.40 -3.81
N LEU A 244 -13.93 -8.41 -4.20
CA LEU A 244 -12.49 -8.44 -3.97
C LEU A 244 -12.14 -8.43 -2.48
N ILE A 245 -12.82 -7.60 -1.68
CA ILE A 245 -12.65 -7.53 -0.22
C ILE A 245 -13.00 -8.88 0.42
N SER A 246 -14.16 -9.45 0.07
CA SER A 246 -14.61 -10.75 0.58
C SER A 246 -13.60 -11.86 0.27
N ARG A 247 -13.18 -11.99 -0.99
CA ARG A 247 -12.20 -13.02 -1.39
C ARG A 247 -10.84 -12.86 -0.74
N ALA A 248 -10.40 -11.61 -0.53
CA ALA A 248 -9.07 -11.35 -0.01
C ALA A 248 -8.97 -11.62 1.48
N LEU A 249 -10.04 -11.30 2.22
CA LEU A 249 -9.99 -11.14 3.67
C LEU A 249 -10.93 -12.08 4.43
N ALA A 250 -11.82 -12.87 3.78
CA ALA A 250 -12.62 -13.87 4.49
C ALA A 250 -11.79 -15.13 4.85
N PRO A 251 -11.95 -15.71 6.06
CA PRO A 251 -12.68 -15.15 7.20
C PRO A 251 -12.00 -13.87 7.72
N TYR A 252 -12.82 -12.86 7.99
CA TYR A 252 -12.35 -11.52 8.31
C TYR A 252 -11.63 -11.45 9.66
N PRO A 253 -10.58 -10.61 9.81
CA PRO A 253 -10.03 -10.29 11.12
C PRO A 253 -11.11 -9.69 12.04
N ASP A 254 -11.08 -10.05 13.32
CA ASP A 254 -12.09 -9.64 14.31
C ASP A 254 -12.17 -8.12 14.49
N ASP A 255 -11.05 -7.42 14.29
CA ASP A 255 -10.93 -5.96 14.43
C ASP A 255 -11.10 -5.19 13.12
N LEU A 256 -11.40 -5.88 12.00
CA LEU A 256 -11.59 -5.23 10.70
C LEU A 256 -13.00 -4.66 10.55
N VAL A 257 -13.07 -3.33 10.48
CA VAL A 257 -14.29 -2.55 10.25
C VAL A 257 -14.53 -2.31 8.76
N ILE A 258 -15.72 -2.59 8.26
CA ILE A 258 -16.12 -2.29 6.88
C ILE A 258 -17.17 -1.17 6.89
N ALA A 259 -16.78 -0.02 6.31
CA ALA A 259 -17.69 1.08 6.03
C ALA A 259 -18.17 0.97 4.57
N THR A 260 -19.49 0.98 4.35
CA THR A 260 -20.08 0.97 3.02
C THR A 260 -21.07 2.12 2.82
N LYS A 261 -21.69 2.20 1.63
CA LYS A 261 -22.56 3.30 1.22
C LYS A 261 -23.79 2.81 0.50
N VAL A 262 -24.87 3.54 0.68
CA VAL A 262 -26.16 3.34 0.01
C VAL A 262 -26.72 4.69 -0.44
N TRP A 263 -27.85 4.61 -1.14
CA TRP A 263 -28.61 5.63 -1.89
C TRP A 263 -28.36 5.64 -3.40
N PRO A 264 -27.15 5.90 -3.94
CA PRO A 264 -26.88 5.63 -5.34
C PRO A 264 -26.82 4.12 -5.58
N GLY A 265 -27.50 3.69 -6.63
CA GLY A 265 -27.45 2.33 -7.16
C GLY A 265 -26.99 2.31 -8.61
N ARG A 266 -26.64 1.11 -9.08
CA ARG A 266 -26.31 0.85 -10.48
C ARG A 266 -27.21 -0.27 -10.99
N ASP A 267 -27.81 -0.07 -12.15
CA ASP A 267 -28.66 -1.08 -12.80
C ASP A 267 -27.79 -2.10 -13.57
N PRO A 268 -28.37 -3.20 -14.11
CA PRO A 268 -27.63 -4.20 -14.86
C PRO A 268 -26.90 -3.68 -16.12
N SER A 269 -27.30 -2.53 -16.67
CA SER A 269 -26.60 -1.86 -17.77
C SER A 269 -25.43 -0.99 -17.31
N GLY A 270 -25.29 -0.79 -16.00
CA GLY A 270 -24.36 0.16 -15.39
C GLY A 270 -24.91 1.57 -15.28
N GLY A 271 -26.18 1.80 -15.57
CA GLY A 271 -26.84 3.11 -15.39
C GLY A 271 -26.94 3.48 -13.91
N TRP A 272 -26.73 4.75 -13.59
CA TRP A 272 -26.96 5.27 -12.23
C TRP A 272 -28.44 5.45 -11.96
N TRP A 273 -28.88 5.07 -10.77
CA TRP A 273 -30.22 5.36 -10.26
C TRP A 273 -30.16 5.75 -8.77
N TRP A 274 -31.23 6.37 -8.29
CA TRP A 274 -31.35 6.84 -6.91
C TRP A 274 -32.47 6.11 -6.21
N ALA A 275 -32.17 5.45 -5.10
CA ALA A 275 -33.15 4.69 -4.34
C ALA A 275 -34.19 5.58 -3.64
N THR A 276 -35.44 5.10 -3.60
CA THR A 276 -36.44 5.54 -2.62
C THR A 276 -36.06 5.00 -1.22
N PRO A 277 -36.63 5.54 -0.14
CA PRO A 277 -36.37 5.04 1.22
C PRO A 277 -36.59 3.52 1.36
N GLU A 278 -37.66 2.99 0.78
CA GLU A 278 -38.03 1.57 0.85
C GLU A 278 -37.02 0.67 0.10
N GLN A 279 -36.36 1.21 -0.93
CA GLN A 279 -35.37 0.49 -1.72
C GLN A 279 -34.00 0.41 -1.05
N LEU A 280 -33.73 1.18 0.01
CA LEU A 280 -32.44 1.15 0.71
C LEU A 280 -32.15 -0.21 1.35
N ARG A 281 -33.19 -0.92 1.83
CA ARG A 281 -33.04 -2.30 2.33
C ARG A 281 -32.38 -3.20 1.30
N GLY A 282 -32.81 -3.14 0.04
CA GLY A 282 -32.23 -3.94 -1.03
C GLY A 282 -30.75 -3.63 -1.27
N GLN A 283 -30.35 -2.36 -1.15
CA GLN A 283 -28.94 -1.96 -1.28
C GLN A 283 -28.09 -2.41 -0.08
N VAL A 284 -28.65 -2.42 1.13
CA VAL A 284 -28.00 -2.96 2.34
C VAL A 284 -27.79 -4.48 2.19
N GLU A 285 -28.83 -5.21 1.81
CA GLU A 285 -28.77 -6.66 1.57
C GLU A 285 -27.81 -7.03 0.43
N GLU A 286 -27.71 -6.20 -0.61
CA GLU A 286 -26.71 -6.36 -1.66
C GLU A 286 -25.27 -6.27 -1.11
N ASN A 287 -24.99 -5.27 -0.27
CA ASN A 287 -23.68 -5.14 0.36
C ASN A 287 -23.37 -6.35 1.26
N LEU A 288 -24.33 -6.78 2.09
CA LEU A 288 -24.19 -7.96 2.95
C LEU A 288 -23.84 -9.20 2.12
N ARG A 289 -24.56 -9.44 1.01
CA ARG A 289 -24.32 -10.60 0.14
C ARG A 289 -22.97 -10.56 -0.56
N GLN A 290 -22.58 -9.41 -1.10
CA GLN A 290 -21.29 -9.28 -1.80
C GLN A 290 -20.08 -9.38 -0.85
N LEU A 291 -20.23 -8.89 0.39
CA LEU A 291 -19.19 -9.00 1.40
C LEU A 291 -19.21 -10.39 2.08
N GLY A 292 -20.34 -11.07 2.12
CA GLY A 292 -20.50 -12.31 2.88
C GLY A 292 -20.46 -12.05 4.38
N ARG A 293 -21.26 -11.07 4.83
CA ARG A 293 -21.38 -10.65 6.24
C ARG A 293 -22.84 -10.75 6.68
N ASP A 294 -23.05 -11.03 7.97
CA ASP A 294 -24.39 -11.08 8.57
C ASP A 294 -24.90 -9.69 9.00
N HIS A 295 -23.99 -8.73 9.23
CA HIS A 295 -24.29 -7.32 9.49
C HIS A 295 -23.20 -6.42 8.88
N LEU A 296 -23.52 -5.15 8.64
CA LEU A 296 -22.57 -4.11 8.18
C LEU A 296 -22.12 -3.25 9.36
N ASP A 297 -20.81 -3.01 9.49
CA ASP A 297 -20.27 -2.23 10.61
C ASP A 297 -20.69 -0.76 10.55
N VAL A 298 -20.52 -0.12 9.39
CA VAL A 298 -20.92 1.28 9.18
C VAL A 298 -21.57 1.44 7.81
N VAL A 299 -22.74 2.07 7.75
CA VAL A 299 -23.40 2.43 6.49
C VAL A 299 -23.54 3.94 6.39
N ASN A 300 -22.90 4.53 5.38
CA ASN A 300 -23.04 5.93 5.02
C ASN A 300 -24.22 6.14 4.07
N LEU A 301 -25.15 7.03 4.43
CA LEU A 301 -26.13 7.56 3.49
C LEU A 301 -25.45 8.59 2.57
N ARG A 302 -25.26 8.27 1.28
CA ARG A 302 -24.56 9.15 0.34
C ARG A 302 -25.52 10.11 -0.36
N VAL A 303 -25.54 11.35 0.10
CA VAL A 303 -26.44 12.40 -0.40
C VAL A 303 -26.15 12.71 -1.89
N PRO A 304 -27.16 12.64 -2.77
CA PRO A 304 -27.04 13.01 -4.17
C PRO A 304 -26.76 14.51 -4.32
N PRO A 305 -25.92 14.94 -5.27
CA PRO A 305 -25.72 16.37 -5.55
C PRO A 305 -27.03 17.12 -5.83
N SER A 306 -27.99 16.47 -6.49
CA SER A 306 -29.32 17.04 -6.80
C SER A 306 -30.21 17.27 -5.58
N ARG A 307 -29.87 16.69 -4.42
CA ARG A 307 -30.61 16.82 -3.17
C ARG A 307 -29.77 17.47 -2.06
N LYS A 308 -28.74 18.23 -2.42
CA LYS A 308 -27.83 18.86 -1.46
C LYS A 308 -28.54 19.82 -0.48
N THR A 309 -29.70 20.35 -0.84
CA THR A 309 -30.54 21.24 -0.03
C THR A 309 -31.85 20.60 0.43
N GLY A 310 -32.06 19.31 0.15
CA GLY A 310 -33.31 18.61 0.45
C GLY A 310 -33.18 17.75 1.71
N SER A 311 -34.30 17.54 2.40
CA SER A 311 -34.34 16.65 3.57
C SER A 311 -33.86 15.23 3.23
N ILE A 312 -33.11 14.64 4.17
CA ILE A 312 -32.66 13.25 4.16
C ILE A 312 -33.44 12.38 5.16
N ALA A 313 -34.42 12.95 5.88
CA ALA A 313 -35.06 12.31 7.03
C ALA A 313 -35.69 10.96 6.68
N GLU A 314 -36.43 10.84 5.58
CA GLU A 314 -37.07 9.59 5.18
C GLU A 314 -36.04 8.50 4.84
N HIS A 315 -35.00 8.85 4.07
CA HIS A 315 -33.92 7.93 3.72
C HIS A 315 -33.09 7.52 4.94
N PHE A 316 -32.79 8.45 5.83
CA PHE A 316 -32.02 8.15 7.04
C PHE A 316 -32.84 7.37 8.07
N GLY A 317 -34.15 7.66 8.18
CA GLY A 317 -35.11 6.87 8.97
C GLY A 317 -35.16 5.41 8.53
N ALA A 318 -35.21 5.16 7.22
CA ALA A 318 -35.14 3.79 6.69
C ALA A 318 -33.83 3.07 7.06
N LEU A 319 -32.69 3.78 7.18
CA LEU A 319 -31.45 3.17 7.69
C LEU A 319 -31.45 2.96 9.20
N ALA A 320 -32.10 3.84 9.96
CA ALA A 320 -32.32 3.67 11.40
C ALA A 320 -33.13 2.39 11.70
N ASP A 321 -34.21 2.16 10.94
CA ASP A 321 -34.99 0.91 11.05
C ASP A 321 -34.14 -0.33 10.75
N LEU A 322 -33.23 -0.26 9.78
CA LEU A 322 -32.31 -1.35 9.44
C LEU A 322 -31.22 -1.57 10.49
N ARG A 323 -30.80 -0.51 11.18
CA ARG A 323 -29.92 -0.60 12.35
C ARG A 323 -30.64 -1.30 13.50
N ASP A 324 -31.86 -0.91 13.80
CA ASP A 324 -32.66 -1.51 14.87
C ASP A 324 -33.02 -2.97 14.58
N ALA A 325 -33.16 -3.33 13.29
CA ALA A 325 -33.30 -4.71 12.83
C ALA A 325 -31.99 -5.52 12.87
N GLY A 326 -30.85 -4.92 13.21
CA GLY A 326 -29.55 -5.59 13.37
C GLY A 326 -28.74 -5.80 12.08
N LEU A 327 -29.21 -5.29 10.93
CA LEU A 327 -28.47 -5.40 9.66
C LEU A 327 -27.31 -4.40 9.58
N ILE A 328 -27.41 -3.29 10.33
CA ILE A 328 -26.43 -2.21 10.37
C ILE A 328 -26.05 -1.97 11.84
N ARG A 329 -24.75 -1.84 12.14
CA ARG A 329 -24.29 -1.52 13.49
C ARG A 329 -24.26 -0.01 13.74
N HIS A 330 -23.61 0.73 12.84
CA HIS A 330 -23.48 2.20 12.94
C HIS A 330 -23.87 2.93 11.66
N LEU A 331 -24.30 4.18 11.81
CA LEU A 331 -24.76 5.03 10.72
C LEU A 331 -23.82 6.21 10.50
N GLY A 332 -23.61 6.56 9.24
CA GLY A 332 -22.88 7.75 8.83
C GLY A 332 -23.59 8.45 7.68
N ILE A 333 -23.07 9.60 7.27
CA ILE A 333 -23.58 10.37 6.13
C ILE A 333 -22.43 10.82 5.23
N SER A 334 -22.66 10.92 3.93
CA SER A 334 -21.65 11.32 2.94
C SER A 334 -22.19 12.36 1.97
N ASN A 335 -21.33 13.27 1.51
CA ASN A 335 -21.72 14.47 0.75
C ASN A 335 -22.74 15.35 1.50
N ALA A 336 -22.68 15.38 2.83
CA ALA A 336 -23.66 16.03 3.69
C ALA A 336 -23.33 17.50 3.96
N THR A 337 -24.28 18.24 4.54
CA THR A 337 -24.11 19.59 5.09
C THR A 337 -24.27 19.54 6.62
N PRO A 338 -24.00 20.62 7.36
CA PRO A 338 -24.32 20.69 8.79
C PRO A 338 -25.80 20.42 9.09
N GLU A 339 -26.71 20.90 8.24
CA GLU A 339 -28.15 20.71 8.41
C GLU A 339 -28.54 19.23 8.26
N HIS A 340 -27.96 18.52 7.30
CA HIS A 340 -28.15 17.07 7.17
C HIS A 340 -27.61 16.31 8.39
N LEU A 341 -26.48 16.74 8.97
CA LEU A 341 -25.96 16.11 10.19
C LEU A 341 -26.93 16.26 11.35
N ALA A 342 -27.46 17.48 11.56
CA ALA A 342 -28.43 17.75 12.60
C ALA A 342 -29.74 16.95 12.40
N GLU A 343 -30.24 16.89 11.16
CA GLU A 343 -31.43 16.12 10.80
C GLU A 343 -31.23 14.60 11.05
N ALA A 344 -30.09 14.04 10.65
CA ALA A 344 -29.76 12.64 10.89
C ALA A 344 -29.64 12.32 12.39
N GLN A 345 -28.98 13.19 13.17
CA GLN A 345 -28.82 13.01 14.62
C GLN A 345 -30.13 13.09 15.40
N ALA A 346 -31.14 13.81 14.88
CA ALA A 346 -32.48 13.81 15.45
C ALA A 346 -33.21 12.45 15.31
N ILE A 347 -32.74 11.60 14.39
CA ILE A 347 -33.33 10.29 14.08
C ILE A 347 -32.54 9.16 14.75
N ALA A 348 -31.22 9.13 14.58
CA ALA A 348 -30.36 8.08 15.14
C ALA A 348 -28.90 8.56 15.34
N PRO A 349 -28.10 7.88 16.19
CA PRO A 349 -26.69 8.21 16.36
C PRO A 349 -25.89 8.16 15.06
N VAL A 350 -25.14 9.21 14.78
CA VAL A 350 -24.24 9.33 13.61
C VAL A 350 -22.80 9.22 14.07
N VAL A 351 -22.04 8.26 13.53
CA VAL A 351 -20.64 8.03 13.95
C VAL A 351 -19.62 8.70 13.03
N CYS A 352 -20.00 9.02 11.78
CA CYS A 352 -19.11 9.73 10.87
C CYS A 352 -19.82 10.57 9.80
N VAL A 353 -19.07 11.57 9.32
CA VAL A 353 -19.36 12.34 8.11
C VAL A 353 -18.25 12.11 7.10
N GLN A 354 -18.58 11.68 5.88
CA GLN A 354 -17.63 11.44 4.81
C GLN A 354 -17.80 12.44 3.66
N ASN A 355 -16.97 13.49 3.65
CA ASN A 355 -17.05 14.61 2.71
C ASN A 355 -15.72 14.85 1.97
N ALA A 356 -15.78 15.62 0.88
CA ALA A 356 -14.58 16.10 0.21
C ALA A 356 -13.84 17.04 1.15
N TYR A 357 -12.54 16.83 1.35
CA TYR A 357 -11.69 17.71 2.13
C TYR A 357 -10.21 17.42 1.86
N GLY A 358 -9.37 18.44 1.89
CA GLY A 358 -7.93 18.33 1.70
C GLY A 358 -7.28 19.71 1.69
N VAL A 359 -5.98 19.75 1.35
CA VAL A 359 -5.25 21.02 1.20
C VAL A 359 -5.98 21.92 0.20
N GLY A 360 -6.34 23.13 0.62
CA GLY A 360 -7.16 24.08 -0.15
C GLY A 360 -8.66 24.00 0.11
N ALA A 361 -9.08 23.34 1.18
CA ALA A 361 -10.48 23.37 1.64
C ALA A 361 -10.90 24.78 2.07
N SER A 362 -12.16 25.13 1.85
CA SER A 362 -12.70 26.43 2.24
C SER A 362 -12.83 26.58 3.76
N ALA A 363 -12.97 27.83 4.24
CA ALA A 363 -13.24 28.10 5.65
C ALA A 363 -14.54 27.43 6.15
N GLU A 364 -15.55 27.30 5.29
CA GLU A 364 -16.81 26.61 5.62
C GLU A 364 -16.59 25.09 5.77
N GLU A 365 -15.82 24.49 4.86
CA GLU A 365 -15.46 23.07 4.94
C GLU A 365 -14.62 22.77 6.19
N GLN A 366 -13.70 23.67 6.54
CA GLN A 366 -12.91 23.58 7.77
C GLN A 366 -13.78 23.72 9.02
N ALA A 367 -14.70 24.69 9.05
CA ALA A 367 -15.62 24.87 10.16
C ALA A 367 -16.49 23.63 10.39
N PHE A 368 -16.99 23.01 9.30
CA PHE A 368 -17.78 21.79 9.43
C PHE A 368 -16.95 20.59 9.90
N LEU A 369 -15.69 20.46 9.45
CA LEU A 369 -14.77 19.45 9.96
C LEU A 369 -14.55 19.61 11.46
N GLN A 370 -14.33 20.84 11.95
CA GLN A 370 -14.12 21.08 13.38
C GLN A 370 -15.39 20.80 14.20
N ALA A 371 -16.55 21.24 13.72
CA ALA A 371 -17.83 20.97 14.36
C ALA A 371 -18.13 19.46 14.49
N CYS A 372 -17.71 18.63 13.53
CA CYS A 372 -17.80 17.18 13.67
C CYS A 372 -16.96 16.66 14.85
N GLY A 373 -15.73 17.14 15.00
CA GLY A 373 -14.83 16.76 16.09
C GLY A 373 -15.35 17.15 17.47
N GLU A 374 -15.90 18.35 17.60
CA GLU A 374 -16.55 18.85 18.83
C GLU A 374 -17.73 17.97 19.26
N GLN A 375 -18.43 17.38 18.30
CA GLN A 375 -19.56 16.46 18.53
C GLN A 375 -19.14 15.00 18.72
N GLY A 376 -17.84 14.68 18.64
CA GLY A 376 -17.35 13.30 18.69
C GLY A 376 -17.65 12.48 17.43
N VAL A 377 -17.99 13.13 16.32
CA VAL A 377 -18.28 12.51 15.02
C VAL A 377 -16.99 12.45 14.20
N ALA A 378 -16.63 11.27 13.69
CA ALA A 378 -15.45 11.13 12.86
C ALA A 378 -15.64 11.89 11.52
N PHE A 379 -14.60 12.58 11.05
CA PHE A 379 -14.60 13.17 9.71
C PHE A 379 -13.73 12.31 8.77
N VAL A 380 -14.33 11.80 7.70
CA VAL A 380 -13.67 10.87 6.77
C VAL A 380 -13.47 11.56 5.42
N PRO A 381 -12.31 12.19 5.16
CA PRO A 381 -12.09 12.95 3.94
C PRO A 381 -11.90 12.04 2.72
N PHE A 382 -12.67 12.29 1.66
CA PHE A 382 -12.35 11.81 0.32
C PHE A 382 -11.67 12.91 -0.51
N PHE A 383 -10.91 12.51 -1.52
CA PHE A 383 -10.05 13.39 -2.34
C PHE A 383 -8.92 14.13 -1.61
N ALA A 384 -8.54 13.72 -0.40
CA ALA A 384 -7.39 14.31 0.31
C ALA A 384 -6.09 14.33 -0.53
N ILE A 385 -5.83 13.27 -1.30
CA ILE A 385 -4.71 13.22 -2.27
C ILE A 385 -5.09 13.87 -3.61
N ALA A 386 -6.27 13.55 -4.13
CA ALA A 386 -6.66 13.92 -5.50
C ALA A 386 -6.93 15.43 -5.66
N GLY A 387 -7.33 16.10 -4.57
CA GLY A 387 -7.74 17.50 -4.56
C GLY A 387 -8.76 17.79 -5.66
N ALA A 388 -8.53 18.85 -6.42
CA ALA A 388 -9.36 19.27 -7.54
C ALA A 388 -9.52 18.22 -8.66
N GLY A 389 -8.61 17.24 -8.77
CA GLY A 389 -8.71 16.19 -9.78
C GLY A 389 -9.72 15.08 -9.45
N ARG A 390 -10.26 15.04 -8.21
CA ARG A 390 -11.40 14.19 -7.79
C ARG A 390 -11.32 12.73 -8.30
N GLU A 391 -12.36 12.23 -8.96
CA GLU A 391 -12.42 10.88 -9.52
C GLU A 391 -11.42 10.64 -10.67
N ALA A 392 -10.91 11.69 -11.31
CA ALA A 392 -9.85 11.55 -12.32
C ALA A 392 -8.48 11.21 -11.70
N GLY A 393 -8.27 11.58 -10.43
CA GLY A 393 -7.03 11.31 -9.69
C GLY A 393 -6.32 12.60 -9.28
N ALA A 394 -5.08 12.50 -8.79
CA ALA A 394 -4.28 13.69 -8.48
C ALA A 394 -3.92 14.45 -9.77
N SER A 395 -3.97 15.78 -9.71
CA SER A 395 -3.44 16.65 -10.77
C SER A 395 -1.95 16.38 -11.00
N ALA A 396 -1.48 16.57 -12.23
CA ALA A 396 -0.05 16.47 -12.55
C ALA A 396 0.80 17.60 -11.95
N THR A 397 0.17 18.67 -11.46
CA THR A 397 0.84 19.84 -10.89
C THR A 397 0.38 20.10 -9.46
N ASP A 398 1.28 19.83 -8.50
CA ASP A 398 1.13 20.27 -7.11
C ASP A 398 1.69 21.70 -6.94
N SER A 399 1.22 22.40 -5.90
CA SER A 399 1.75 23.71 -5.55
C SER A 399 3.22 23.61 -5.09
N GLU A 400 4.00 24.67 -5.32
CA GLU A 400 5.40 24.71 -4.88
C GLU A 400 5.53 24.51 -3.36
N THR A 401 4.56 24.99 -2.58
CA THR A 401 4.51 24.76 -1.13
C THR A 401 4.44 23.28 -0.76
N VAL A 402 3.60 22.50 -1.46
CA VAL A 402 3.49 21.05 -1.27
C VAL A 402 4.78 20.35 -1.72
N LEU A 403 5.34 20.75 -2.86
CA LEU A 403 6.59 20.19 -3.39
C LEU A 403 7.80 20.48 -2.48
N ALA A 404 7.86 21.68 -1.90
CA ALA A 404 8.90 22.06 -0.97
C ALA A 404 8.87 21.24 0.32
N ALA A 405 7.68 21.07 0.92
CA ALA A 405 7.50 20.18 2.07
C ALA A 405 7.85 18.73 1.73
N ALA A 406 7.44 18.23 0.55
CA ALA A 406 7.76 16.88 0.10
C ALA A 406 9.28 16.67 0.02
N ARG A 407 10.03 17.63 -0.54
CA ARG A 407 11.50 17.59 -0.60
C ARG A 407 12.15 17.70 0.78
N ALA A 408 11.61 18.53 1.67
CA ALA A 408 12.16 18.71 3.01
C ALA A 408 12.10 17.41 3.85
N HIS A 409 11.07 16.60 3.63
CA HIS A 409 10.83 15.34 4.36
C HIS A 409 11.24 14.08 3.58
N ASP A 410 11.76 14.21 2.35
CA ASP A 410 12.07 13.10 1.43
C ASP A 410 10.88 12.14 1.22
N VAL A 411 9.69 12.72 0.99
CA VAL A 411 8.43 12.00 0.78
C VAL A 411 7.72 12.44 -0.49
N THR A 412 6.65 11.74 -0.86
CA THR A 412 5.80 12.14 -2.00
C THR A 412 4.86 13.30 -1.64
N PRO A 413 4.43 14.12 -2.61
CA PRO A 413 3.38 15.12 -2.41
C PRO A 413 2.08 14.55 -1.82
N ALA A 414 1.71 13.32 -2.22
CA ALA A 414 0.55 12.62 -1.67
C ALA A 414 0.68 12.37 -0.16
N GLN A 415 1.88 12.03 0.33
CA GLN A 415 2.13 11.85 1.76
C GLN A 415 2.01 13.17 2.53
N VAL A 416 2.49 14.28 1.97
CA VAL A 416 2.33 15.62 2.58
C VAL A 416 0.86 15.98 2.69
N ARG A 417 0.07 15.81 1.62
CA ARG A 417 -1.37 16.07 1.62
C ARG A 417 -2.12 15.25 2.66
N LEU A 418 -1.79 13.94 2.77
CA LEU A 418 -2.38 13.06 3.77
C LEU A 418 -2.00 13.46 5.20
N ALA A 419 -0.72 13.74 5.45
CA ALA A 419 -0.24 14.14 6.77
C ALA A 419 -0.87 15.46 7.23
N TRP A 420 -0.96 16.45 6.33
CA TRP A 420 -1.68 17.70 6.61
C TRP A 420 -3.17 17.47 6.91
N THR A 421 -3.81 16.56 6.16
CA THR A 421 -5.23 16.23 6.39
C THR A 421 -5.42 15.58 7.76
N LEU A 422 -4.56 14.65 8.13
CA LEU A 422 -4.55 14.04 9.48
C LEU A 422 -4.18 15.05 10.57
N HIS A 423 -3.51 16.15 10.25
CA HIS A 423 -3.18 17.17 11.25
C HIS A 423 -4.42 17.96 11.72
N GLN A 424 -5.53 17.93 10.98
CA GLN A 424 -6.72 18.74 11.30
C GLN A 424 -7.48 18.30 12.57
N GLY A 425 -7.17 17.12 13.12
CA GLY A 425 -7.70 16.67 14.41
C GLY A 425 -7.75 15.15 14.57
N PRO A 426 -7.79 14.63 15.81
CA PRO A 426 -7.80 13.19 16.10
C PRO A 426 -9.01 12.47 15.51
N HIS A 427 -10.12 13.19 15.28
CA HIS A 427 -11.36 12.68 14.67
C HIS A 427 -11.28 12.45 13.16
N VAL A 428 -10.19 12.87 12.51
CA VAL A 428 -10.02 12.72 11.07
C VAL A 428 -9.48 11.33 10.71
N LEU A 429 -10.19 10.60 9.83
CA LEU A 429 -9.85 9.25 9.36
C LEU A 429 -9.60 9.23 7.86
N ALA A 430 -8.34 9.20 7.44
CA ALA A 430 -7.99 9.23 6.02
C ALA A 430 -8.14 7.84 5.38
N ILE A 431 -8.81 7.77 4.22
CA ILE A 431 -9.07 6.51 3.48
C ILE A 431 -8.48 6.53 2.06
N PRO A 432 -7.16 6.73 1.89
CA PRO A 432 -6.57 6.81 0.55
C PRO A 432 -6.73 5.49 -0.22
N GLY A 433 -7.24 5.58 -1.44
CA GLY A 433 -7.46 4.42 -2.31
C GLY A 433 -6.36 4.24 -3.34
N THR A 434 -5.93 2.99 -3.58
CA THR A 434 -4.92 2.67 -4.59
C THR A 434 -4.98 1.19 -5.01
N GLY A 435 -4.65 0.89 -6.27
CA GLY A 435 -4.35 -0.47 -6.75
C GLY A 435 -2.85 -0.79 -6.79
N ASN A 436 -1.99 0.12 -6.33
CA ASN A 436 -0.54 -0.03 -6.32
C ASN A 436 0.00 -0.31 -4.89
N PRO A 437 0.66 -1.46 -4.65
CA PRO A 437 1.26 -1.78 -3.35
C PRO A 437 2.30 -0.77 -2.85
N GLU A 438 3.06 -0.13 -3.74
CA GLU A 438 4.05 0.88 -3.34
C GLU A 438 3.35 2.15 -2.85
N HIS A 439 2.29 2.60 -3.56
CA HIS A 439 1.47 3.71 -3.10
C HIS A 439 0.75 3.39 -1.79
N LEU A 440 0.30 2.15 -1.59
CA LEU A 440 -0.32 1.72 -0.34
C LEU A 440 0.66 1.91 0.83
N ALA A 441 1.90 1.43 0.68
CA ALA A 441 2.93 1.59 1.71
C ALA A 441 3.23 3.06 1.99
N ALA A 442 3.34 3.90 0.95
CA ALA A 442 3.55 5.34 1.10
C ALA A 442 2.37 6.02 1.82
N ASN A 443 1.13 5.69 1.44
CA ASN A 443 -0.09 6.22 2.05
C ASN A 443 -0.19 5.89 3.55
N VAL A 444 0.13 4.65 3.94
CA VAL A 444 0.15 4.27 5.36
C VAL A 444 1.27 5.00 6.10
N ALA A 445 2.46 5.10 5.50
CA ALA A 445 3.59 5.80 6.10
C ALA A 445 3.33 7.29 6.33
N ALA A 446 2.42 7.91 5.59
CA ALA A 446 2.00 9.30 5.81
C ALA A 446 1.44 9.54 7.23
N GLY A 447 0.87 8.52 7.87
CA GLY A 447 0.35 8.61 9.24
C GLY A 447 1.42 8.92 10.30
N ALA A 448 2.68 8.57 10.02
CA ALA A 448 3.81 8.86 10.91
C ALA A 448 4.50 10.19 10.60
N LEU A 449 4.19 10.83 9.47
CA LEU A 449 4.80 12.10 9.08
C LEU A 449 4.35 13.19 10.06
N ARG A 450 5.30 14.04 10.47
CA ARG A 450 5.08 15.17 11.37
C ARG A 450 5.55 16.43 10.65
N LEU A 451 4.59 17.21 10.18
CA LEU A 451 4.83 18.52 9.59
C LEU A 451 5.00 19.53 10.72
N SER A 452 5.89 20.52 10.55
CA SER A 452 6.04 21.60 11.53
C SER A 452 4.86 22.57 11.48
N ASP A 453 4.66 23.34 12.55
CA ASP A 453 3.59 24.35 12.62
C ASP A 453 3.68 25.36 11.46
N ASP A 454 4.89 25.75 11.08
CA ASP A 454 5.15 26.62 9.92
C ASP A 454 4.73 25.97 8.60
N GLU A 455 5.01 24.67 8.42
CA GLU A 455 4.58 23.93 7.24
C GLU A 455 3.06 23.81 7.18
N ILE A 456 2.42 23.49 8.31
CA ILE A 456 0.97 23.43 8.42
C ILE A 456 0.35 24.79 8.10
N ALA A 457 0.88 25.88 8.64
CA ALA A 457 0.39 27.23 8.37
C ALA A 457 0.49 27.58 6.88
N ARG A 458 1.64 27.34 6.25
CA ARG A 458 1.85 27.58 4.80
C ARG A 458 0.96 26.73 3.91
N LEU A 459 0.74 25.46 4.28
CA LEU A 459 -0.15 24.56 3.55
C LEU A 459 -1.62 24.96 3.71
N SER A 460 -1.99 25.45 4.89
CA SER A 460 -3.37 25.89 5.18
C SER A 460 -3.69 27.24 4.53
N SER A 461 -2.70 28.08 4.25
CA SER A 461 -2.86 29.32 3.50
C SER A 461 -2.90 29.12 1.98
N LEU A 462 -2.84 27.87 1.49
CA LEU A 462 -3.08 27.60 0.09
C LEU A 462 -4.59 27.77 -0.14
N TYR A 463 -4.92 28.85 -0.86
CA TYR A 463 -6.25 29.30 -1.30
C TYR A 463 -7.01 30.14 -0.28
#